data_AF-A0A1I1CJ66-F1
#
_entry.id   AF-A0A1I1CJ66-F1
#
_cell.length_a   1.000
_cell.length_b   1.000
_cell.length_c   1.000
_cell.angle_alpha   90.00
_cell.angle_beta   90.00
_cell.angle_gamma   90.00
#
_symmetry.space_group_name_H-M   'P 1'
#
loop_
_entity.id
_entity.type
_entity.pdbx_description
1 polymer ?
#
loop_
_entity_poly.entity_id
_entity_poly.type
_entity_poly.pdbx_seq_one_letter_code
_entity_poly.pdbx_strand_id
1 'polypeptide(L)'
;MGDALKIKRNEEKVLEEKSLLRTAKAVYDKKKLQYAMQGAMSLLKKLAKLAGGGPYTNHFFRYHKAHVQYLAQVLYAVEKLEPIEQEIEGIRVNIDGFLRETGELIDAASTFPPDPLSELRNPIVILEIAADPAASALYDGLLDNYQQAAELALAGLSDAAAFGRAMEQDTRQQAQAILDKLNAMKPETPAQQVFIGAAKKRVEFIQFDLMTKVQDTRARAESSAKVIDALLADVRQIDRIGRR
;
A
#
# COMPACT_ATOMS: atom_id res chain seq x y z
N MET A 1 -3.37 34.60 43.44
CA MET A 1 -3.27 34.69 41.95
C MET A 1 -1.84 34.86 41.40
N GLY A 2 -0.83 35.21 42.20
CA GLY A 2 0.55 35.42 41.72
C GLY A 2 1.38 34.16 41.42
N ASP A 3 1.10 33.03 42.08
CA ASP A 3 1.95 31.83 41.96
C ASP A 3 1.61 30.95 40.74
N ALA A 4 0.34 30.90 40.33
CA ALA A 4 -0.05 30.20 39.09
C ALA A 4 0.55 30.84 37.83
N LEU A 5 0.75 32.16 37.84
CA LEU A 5 1.43 32.90 36.78
C LEU A 5 2.94 32.66 36.77
N LYS A 6 3.57 32.46 37.93
CA LYS A 6 5.00 32.11 38.02
C LYS A 6 5.27 30.68 37.56
N ILE A 7 4.37 29.73 37.86
CA ILE A 7 4.49 28.34 37.42
C ILE A 7 4.38 28.24 35.89
N LYS A 8 3.35 28.84 35.27
CA LYS A 8 3.23 28.88 33.80
C LYS A 8 4.42 29.53 33.12
N ARG A 9 4.94 30.63 33.67
CA ARG A 9 6.09 31.34 33.12
C ARG A 9 7.40 30.55 33.24
N ASN A 10 7.53 29.70 34.26
CA ASN A 10 8.65 28.77 34.40
C ASN A 10 8.51 27.55 33.48
N GLU A 11 7.31 27.01 33.28
CA GLU A 11 7.04 25.93 32.32
C GLU A 11 7.33 26.39 30.88
N GLU A 12 6.89 27.59 30.51
CA GLU A 12 7.20 28.22 29.22
C GLU A 12 8.71 28.43 29.07
N LYS A 13 9.41 28.91 30.11
CA LYS A 13 10.88 29.06 30.09
C LYS A 13 11.61 27.73 29.92
N VAL A 14 11.15 26.68 30.59
CA VAL A 14 11.73 25.33 30.52
C VAL A 14 11.49 24.70 29.14
N LEU A 15 10.34 24.96 28.51
CA LEU A 15 10.06 24.57 27.12
C LEU A 15 10.92 25.35 26.12
N GLU A 16 11.06 26.67 26.32
CA GLU A 16 11.90 27.55 25.50
C GLU A 16 13.38 27.13 25.60
N GLU A 17 13.89 26.87 26.80
CA GLU A 17 15.27 26.39 27.03
C GLU A 17 15.52 24.98 26.47
N LYS A 18 14.57 24.04 26.61
CA LYS A 18 14.68 22.70 25.99
C LYS A 18 14.68 22.77 24.46
N SER A 19 13.94 23.71 23.86
CA SER A 19 13.93 23.92 22.40
C SER A 19 15.23 24.55 21.90
N LEU A 20 15.84 25.43 22.69
CA LEU A 20 17.08 26.14 22.35
C LEU A 20 18.34 25.29 22.57
N LEU A 21 18.37 24.39 23.57
CA LEU A 21 19.53 23.56 23.88
C LEU A 21 19.91 22.54 22.78
N ARG A 22 19.05 22.30 21.77
CA ARG A 22 19.36 21.47 20.60
C ARG A 22 19.79 22.25 19.34
N THR A 23 19.98 23.57 19.44
CA THR A 23 20.32 24.44 18.29
C THR A 23 21.81 24.53 17.97
N ALA A 24 22.64 23.62 18.48
CA ALA A 24 24.06 23.59 18.17
C ALA A 24 24.32 23.08 16.73
N LYS A 25 24.59 24.03 15.83
CA LYS A 25 25.17 23.86 14.47
C LYS A 25 24.37 23.00 13.48
N ALA A 26 23.14 23.43 13.19
CA ALA A 26 22.53 23.06 11.92
C ALA A 26 23.14 23.89 10.79
N VAL A 27 24.03 23.27 10.01
CA VAL A 27 24.69 23.87 8.85
C VAL A 27 23.72 23.79 7.65
N TYR A 28 22.76 24.72 7.60
CA TYR A 28 21.76 24.82 6.54
C TYR A 28 22.28 25.59 5.31
N ASP A 29 21.61 25.42 4.17
CA ASP A 29 21.52 26.50 3.17
C ASP A 29 20.69 27.64 3.77
N LYS A 30 21.39 28.46 4.55
CA LYS A 30 20.89 29.50 5.43
C LYS A 30 19.93 30.45 4.70
N LYS A 31 20.11 30.63 3.38
CA LYS A 31 19.33 31.54 2.55
C LYS A 31 17.88 31.07 2.38
N LYS A 32 17.63 29.84 1.90
CA LYS A 32 16.25 29.38 1.61
C LYS A 32 15.38 29.33 2.87
N LEU A 33 15.92 28.80 3.97
CA LEU A 33 15.23 28.78 5.26
C LEU A 33 15.03 30.19 5.84
N GLN A 34 16.01 31.10 5.68
CA GLN A 34 15.82 32.51 6.05
C GLN A 34 14.71 33.17 5.23
N TYR A 35 14.62 32.91 3.93
CA TYR A 35 13.57 33.49 3.09
C TYR A 35 12.18 32.98 3.49
N ALA A 36 12.02 31.68 3.71
CA ALA A 36 10.77 31.11 4.21
C ALA A 36 10.40 31.65 5.59
N MET A 37 11.36 31.74 6.51
CA MET A 37 11.15 32.35 7.84
C MET A 37 10.83 33.84 7.77
N GLN A 38 11.50 34.60 6.90
CA GLN A 38 11.24 36.02 6.70
C GLN A 38 9.85 36.24 6.11
N GLY A 39 9.44 35.41 5.15
CA GLY A 39 8.09 35.39 4.59
C GLY A 39 7.03 35.11 5.67
N ALA A 40 7.19 34.02 6.41
CA ALA A 40 6.29 33.64 7.50
C ALA A 40 6.20 34.73 8.57
N MET A 41 7.34 35.28 9.04
CA MET A 41 7.36 36.36 10.04
C MET A 41 6.83 37.70 9.50
N SER A 42 7.01 37.98 8.22
CA SER A 42 6.41 39.15 7.55
C SER A 42 4.89 39.06 7.54
N LEU A 43 4.34 37.89 7.17
CA LEU A 43 2.91 37.62 7.17
C LEU A 43 2.32 37.72 8.58
N LEU A 44 2.98 37.08 9.54
CA LEU A 44 2.64 37.12 10.95
C LEU A 44 2.64 38.56 11.51
N LYS A 45 3.67 39.37 11.19
CA LYS A 45 3.72 40.80 11.55
C LYS A 45 2.61 41.63 10.91
N LYS A 46 2.26 41.36 9.65
CA LYS A 46 1.13 42.02 8.96
C LYS A 46 -0.20 41.70 9.65
N LEU A 47 -0.44 40.42 9.98
CA LEU A 47 -1.64 39.98 10.68
C LEU A 47 -1.74 40.58 12.10
N ALA A 48 -0.63 40.67 12.84
CA ALA A 48 -0.65 41.29 14.18
C ALA A 48 -0.79 42.82 14.14
N LYS A 49 -0.31 43.49 13.09
CA LYS A 49 -0.62 44.91 12.85
C LYS A 49 -2.10 45.11 12.56
N LEU A 50 -2.72 44.24 11.76
CA LEU A 50 -4.15 44.26 11.47
C LEU A 50 -5.01 43.98 12.72
N ALA A 51 -4.51 43.18 13.66
CA ALA A 51 -5.18 42.87 14.93
C ALA A 51 -4.99 43.93 16.05
N GLY A 52 -4.55 45.16 15.72
CA GLY A 52 -4.46 46.27 16.68
C GLY A 52 -3.17 46.33 17.52
N GLY A 53 -2.04 45.92 16.94
CA GLY A 53 -0.75 45.66 17.61
C GLY A 53 -0.35 46.60 18.76
N GLY A 54 -0.40 46.07 19.99
CA GLY A 54 0.20 46.64 21.20
C GLY A 54 1.57 46.03 21.57
N PRO A 55 2.19 46.45 22.68
CA PRO A 55 3.53 46.01 23.12
C PRO A 55 3.70 44.49 23.30
N TYR A 56 2.59 43.76 23.45
CA TYR A 56 2.55 42.30 23.54
C TYR A 56 2.83 41.58 22.21
N THR A 57 2.72 42.24 21.06
CA THR A 57 3.00 41.62 19.75
C THR A 57 4.47 41.23 19.59
N ASN A 58 5.42 42.01 20.11
CA ASN A 58 6.83 41.64 20.08
C ASN A 58 7.16 40.44 20.97
N HIS A 59 6.50 40.31 22.13
CA HIS A 59 6.62 39.12 22.98
C HIS A 59 5.98 37.89 22.32
N PHE A 60 4.80 38.05 21.73
CA PHE A 60 4.12 37.03 20.94
C PHE A 60 5.02 36.52 19.80
N PHE A 61 5.66 37.41 19.04
CA PHE A 61 6.58 37.02 17.96
C PHE A 61 7.88 36.37 18.44
N ARG A 62 8.40 36.76 19.60
CA ARG A 62 9.56 36.09 20.20
C ARG A 62 9.20 34.65 20.59
N TYR A 63 8.08 34.47 21.26
CA TYR A 63 7.58 33.16 21.69
C TYR A 63 7.27 32.25 20.49
N HIS A 64 6.57 32.76 19.47
CA HIS A 64 6.20 31.97 18.30
C HIS A 64 7.34 31.77 17.29
N LYS A 65 8.46 32.48 17.43
CA LYS A 65 9.61 32.30 16.52
C LYS A 65 10.12 30.86 16.53
N ALA A 66 10.21 30.23 17.72
CA ALA A 66 10.63 28.84 17.85
C ALA A 66 9.62 27.88 17.19
N HIS A 67 8.31 28.13 17.38
CA HIS A 67 7.26 27.35 16.73
C HIS A 67 7.27 27.48 15.21
N VAL A 68 7.47 28.70 14.68
CA VAL A 68 7.59 28.95 13.23
C VAL A 68 8.85 28.31 12.66
N GLN A 69 9.97 28.33 13.40
CA GLN A 69 11.20 27.64 13.02
C GLN A 69 11.01 26.13 12.96
N TYR A 70 10.35 25.55 13.97
CA TYR A 70 10.03 24.13 13.97
C TYR A 70 9.08 23.76 12.82
N LEU A 71 8.03 24.56 12.60
CA LEU A 71 7.09 24.35 11.49
C LEU A 71 7.81 24.41 10.13
N ALA A 72 8.75 25.34 9.94
CA ALA A 72 9.55 25.41 8.73
C ALA A 72 10.46 24.18 8.54
N GLN A 73 11.04 23.65 9.62
CA GLN A 73 11.82 22.40 9.57
C GLN A 73 10.96 21.19 9.20
N VAL A 74 9.73 21.14 9.72
CA VAL A 74 8.75 20.10 9.37
C VAL A 74 8.33 20.20 7.90
N LEU A 75 7.94 21.39 7.44
CA LEU A 75 7.56 21.62 6.03
C LEU A 75 8.68 21.23 5.08
N TYR A 76 9.91 21.64 5.35
CA TYR A 76 11.07 21.26 4.56
C TYR A 76 11.34 19.75 4.57
N ALA A 77 11.13 19.08 5.72
CA ALA A 77 11.25 17.63 5.80
C ALA A 77 10.20 16.92 4.94
N VAL A 78 8.95 17.41 4.97
CA VAL A 78 7.85 16.90 4.15
C VAL A 78 8.16 17.08 2.66
N GLU A 79 8.49 18.29 2.21
CA GLU A 79 8.83 18.57 0.80
C GLU A 79 9.97 17.67 0.29
N LYS A 80 10.98 17.41 1.12
CA LYS A 80 12.15 16.60 0.74
C LYS A 80 11.84 15.09 0.67
N LEU A 81 10.88 14.61 1.45
CA LEU A 81 10.52 13.19 1.55
C LEU A 81 9.27 12.81 0.78
N GLU A 82 8.46 13.78 0.37
CA GLU A 82 7.23 13.57 -0.40
C GLU A 82 7.41 12.65 -1.63
N PRO A 83 8.46 12.79 -2.46
CA PRO A 83 8.66 11.88 -3.59
C PRO A 83 8.89 10.43 -3.15
N ILE A 84 9.59 10.22 -2.03
CA ILE A 84 9.84 8.88 -1.48
C ILE A 84 8.54 8.31 -0.90
N GLU A 85 7.76 9.12 -0.20
CA GLU A 85 6.45 8.70 0.31
C GLU A 85 5.49 8.32 -0.84
N GLN A 86 5.53 9.03 -1.96
CA GLN A 86 4.78 8.68 -3.17
C GLN A 86 5.24 7.34 -3.78
N GLU A 87 6.55 7.09 -3.85
CA GLU A 87 7.09 5.79 -4.30
C GLU A 87 6.63 4.64 -3.38
N ILE A 88 6.70 4.84 -2.06
CA ILE A 88 6.23 3.87 -1.05
C ILE A 88 4.73 3.60 -1.20
N GLU A 89 3.93 4.64 -1.43
CA GLU A 89 2.49 4.50 -1.62
C GLU A 89 2.14 3.78 -2.92
N GLY A 90 2.85 4.08 -4.02
CA GLY A 90 2.68 3.37 -5.29
C GLY A 90 2.94 1.87 -5.16
N ILE A 91 3.99 1.47 -4.42
CA ILE A 91 4.27 0.07 -4.13
C ILE A 91 3.11 -0.58 -3.37
N ARG A 92 2.59 0.10 -2.33
CA ARG A 92 1.47 -0.42 -1.53
C ARG A 92 0.21 -0.62 -2.36
N VAL A 93 -0.15 0.36 -3.17
CA VAL A 93 -1.31 0.26 -4.08
C VAL A 93 -1.18 -0.94 -5.01
N ASN A 94 0.02 -1.20 -5.53
CA ASN A 94 0.27 -2.37 -6.39
C ASN A 94 0.10 -3.69 -5.63
N ILE A 95 0.65 -3.79 -4.41
CA ILE A 95 0.49 -4.97 -3.55
C ILE A 95 -0.99 -5.19 -3.24
N ASP A 96 -1.70 -4.17 -2.77
CA ASP A 96 -3.11 -4.27 -2.39
C ASP A 96 -3.99 -4.62 -3.60
N GLY A 97 -3.69 -4.05 -4.78
CA GLY A 97 -4.34 -4.39 -6.04
C GLY A 97 -4.18 -5.87 -6.39
N PHE A 98 -2.95 -6.39 -6.32
CA PHE A 98 -2.66 -7.80 -6.57
C PHE A 98 -3.38 -8.73 -5.58
N LEU A 99 -3.31 -8.43 -4.28
CA LEU A 99 -3.92 -9.26 -3.24
C LEU A 99 -5.45 -9.33 -3.43
N ARG A 100 -6.08 -8.21 -3.78
CA ARG A 100 -7.52 -8.14 -4.02
C ARG A 100 -7.93 -8.92 -5.27
N GLU A 101 -7.33 -8.61 -6.41
CA GLU A 101 -7.73 -9.21 -7.70
C GLU A 101 -7.41 -10.71 -7.75
N THR A 102 -6.26 -11.11 -7.22
CA THR A 102 -5.89 -12.53 -7.14
C THR A 102 -6.74 -13.27 -6.11
N GLY A 103 -7.10 -12.61 -5.00
CA GLY A 103 -8.01 -13.16 -4.00
C GLY A 103 -9.39 -13.45 -4.60
N GLU A 104 -9.99 -12.49 -5.31
CA GLU A 104 -11.27 -12.66 -6.01
C GLU A 104 -11.22 -13.83 -7.02
N LEU A 105 -10.11 -13.96 -7.75
CA LEU A 105 -9.91 -15.05 -8.71
C LEU A 105 -9.77 -16.42 -8.01
N ILE A 106 -9.02 -16.50 -6.92
CA ILE A 106 -8.87 -17.74 -6.12
C ILE A 106 -10.23 -18.15 -5.55
N ASP A 107 -10.99 -17.20 -5.01
CA ASP A 107 -12.30 -17.47 -4.43
C ASP A 107 -13.27 -17.95 -5.52
N ALA A 108 -13.30 -17.31 -6.69
CA ALA A 108 -14.08 -17.78 -7.84
C ALA A 108 -13.68 -19.20 -8.27
N ALA A 109 -12.38 -19.50 -8.35
CA ALA A 109 -11.90 -20.83 -8.70
C ALA A 109 -12.28 -21.90 -7.66
N SER A 110 -12.37 -21.54 -6.38
CA SER A 110 -12.78 -22.46 -5.31
C SER A 110 -14.24 -22.92 -5.40
N THR A 111 -15.06 -22.21 -6.18
CA THR A 111 -16.47 -22.56 -6.42
C THR A 111 -16.68 -23.57 -7.55
N PHE A 112 -15.62 -23.94 -8.28
CA PHE A 112 -15.75 -24.95 -9.33
C PHE A 112 -16.18 -26.29 -8.73
N PRO A 113 -17.29 -26.89 -9.21
CA PRO A 113 -17.69 -28.20 -8.73
C PRO A 113 -16.62 -29.24 -9.10
N PRO A 114 -16.22 -30.13 -8.16
CA PRO A 114 -15.20 -31.17 -8.41
C PRO A 114 -15.58 -32.18 -9.49
N ASP A 115 -16.88 -32.34 -9.74
CA ASP A 115 -17.40 -33.10 -10.86
C ASP A 115 -18.62 -32.35 -11.40
N PRO A 116 -18.55 -31.75 -12.61
CA PRO A 116 -19.67 -30.99 -13.15
C PRO A 116 -20.91 -31.82 -13.41
N LEU A 117 -20.77 -33.16 -13.42
CA LEU A 117 -21.82 -34.09 -13.83
C LEU A 117 -22.08 -35.19 -12.80
N SER A 118 -21.70 -35.02 -11.53
CA SER A 118 -21.81 -36.08 -10.52
C SER A 118 -23.22 -36.70 -10.44
N GLU A 119 -24.26 -35.88 -10.57
CA GLU A 119 -25.66 -36.30 -10.58
C GLU A 119 -26.12 -36.90 -11.91
N LEU A 120 -25.39 -36.64 -13.00
CA LEU A 120 -25.71 -37.06 -14.37
C LEU A 120 -24.89 -38.28 -14.84
N ARG A 121 -23.92 -38.75 -14.04
CA ARG A 121 -23.07 -39.92 -14.35
C ARG A 121 -23.77 -41.28 -14.18
N ASN A 122 -25.03 -41.31 -13.76
CA ASN A 122 -25.78 -42.56 -13.69
C ASN A 122 -25.97 -43.14 -15.11
N PRO A 123 -25.56 -44.39 -15.40
CA PRO A 123 -25.68 -44.97 -16.73
C PRO A 123 -27.10 -44.96 -17.30
N ILE A 124 -28.13 -45.07 -16.44
CA ILE A 124 -29.54 -45.00 -16.86
C ILE A 124 -29.88 -43.57 -17.31
N VAL A 125 -29.44 -42.57 -16.55
CA VAL A 125 -29.64 -41.15 -16.89
C VAL A 125 -28.90 -40.79 -18.18
N ILE A 126 -27.68 -41.30 -18.39
CA ILE A 126 -26.92 -41.10 -19.63
C ILE A 126 -27.69 -41.66 -20.85
N LEU A 127 -28.31 -42.83 -20.70
CA LEU A 127 -29.14 -43.43 -21.77
C LEU A 127 -30.40 -42.61 -22.05
N GLU A 128 -31.04 -42.06 -21.02
CA GLU A 128 -32.19 -41.16 -21.16
C GLU A 128 -31.80 -39.84 -21.86
N ILE A 129 -30.66 -39.25 -21.49
CA ILE A 129 -30.11 -38.06 -22.14
C ILE A 129 -29.80 -38.36 -23.62
N ALA A 130 -29.24 -39.53 -23.93
CA ALA A 130 -28.91 -39.94 -25.29
C ALA A 130 -30.16 -40.17 -26.18
N ALA A 131 -31.30 -40.49 -25.58
CA ALA A 131 -32.55 -40.70 -26.30
C ALA A 131 -33.25 -39.40 -26.72
N ASP A 132 -32.92 -38.26 -26.08
CA ASP A 132 -33.45 -36.94 -26.42
C ASP A 132 -32.34 -36.04 -27.02
N PRO A 133 -32.44 -35.67 -28.32
CA PRO A 133 -31.47 -34.79 -28.96
C PRO A 133 -31.29 -33.43 -28.26
N ALA A 134 -32.35 -32.88 -27.67
CA ALA A 134 -32.28 -31.60 -26.96
C ALA A 134 -31.51 -31.75 -25.64
N ALA A 135 -31.76 -32.83 -24.89
CA ALA A 135 -31.03 -33.15 -23.66
C ALA A 135 -29.56 -33.46 -23.94
N SER A 136 -29.26 -34.22 -25.00
CA SER A 136 -27.90 -34.50 -25.45
C SER A 136 -27.12 -33.22 -25.79
N ALA A 137 -27.76 -32.28 -26.51
CA ALA A 137 -27.15 -30.99 -26.84
C ALA A 137 -26.89 -30.12 -25.60
N LEU A 138 -27.80 -30.13 -24.61
CA LEU A 138 -27.61 -29.43 -23.34
C LEU A 138 -26.49 -30.04 -22.49
N TYR A 139 -26.40 -31.38 -22.43
CA TYR A 139 -25.34 -32.10 -21.75
C TYR A 139 -23.96 -31.76 -22.33
N ASP A 140 -23.82 -31.83 -23.66
CA ASP A 140 -22.59 -31.43 -24.32
C ASP A 140 -22.34 -29.92 -24.10
N GLY A 141 -23.35 -29.06 -24.22
CA GLY A 141 -23.19 -27.62 -23.95
C GLY A 141 -22.66 -27.32 -22.53
N LEU A 142 -23.14 -28.05 -21.51
CA LEU A 142 -22.66 -27.92 -20.14
C LEU A 142 -21.19 -28.30 -20.00
N LEU A 143 -20.78 -29.43 -20.61
CA LEU A 143 -19.38 -29.86 -20.63
C LEU A 143 -18.46 -28.86 -21.36
N ASP A 144 -18.92 -28.31 -22.49
CA ASP A 144 -18.15 -27.30 -23.26
C ASP A 144 -17.98 -26.02 -22.43
N ASN A 145 -19.07 -25.53 -21.83
CA ASN A 145 -19.04 -24.33 -20.99
C ASN A 145 -18.17 -24.52 -19.74
N TYR A 146 -18.28 -25.68 -19.08
CA TYR A 146 -17.44 -25.98 -17.93
C TYR A 146 -15.96 -26.02 -18.32
N GLN A 147 -15.63 -26.72 -19.42
CA GLN A 147 -14.26 -26.80 -19.91
C GLN A 147 -13.72 -25.41 -20.25
N GLN A 148 -14.48 -24.58 -20.96
CA GLN A 148 -14.07 -23.22 -21.30
C GLN A 148 -13.86 -22.35 -20.06
N ALA A 149 -14.78 -22.41 -19.09
CA ALA A 149 -14.66 -21.67 -17.84
C ALA A 149 -13.43 -22.11 -17.03
N ALA A 150 -13.19 -23.41 -16.94
CA ALA A 150 -12.04 -23.96 -16.24
C ALA A 150 -10.71 -23.62 -16.96
N GLU A 151 -10.67 -23.63 -18.30
CA GLU A 151 -9.50 -23.19 -19.06
C GLU A 151 -9.17 -21.71 -18.83
N LEU A 152 -10.19 -20.84 -18.79
CA LEU A 152 -10.02 -19.42 -18.45
C LEU A 152 -9.55 -19.22 -17.01
N ALA A 153 -10.13 -19.96 -16.05
CA ALA A 153 -9.71 -19.91 -14.66
C ALA A 153 -8.26 -20.40 -14.48
N LEU A 154 -7.88 -21.49 -15.16
CA LEU A 154 -6.52 -22.01 -15.14
C LEU A 154 -5.51 -21.01 -15.69
N ALA A 155 -5.82 -20.39 -16.83
CA ALA A 155 -4.99 -19.35 -17.43
C ALA A 155 -4.83 -18.16 -16.47
N GLY A 156 -5.93 -17.64 -15.95
CA GLY A 156 -5.91 -16.52 -15.01
C GLY A 156 -5.10 -16.81 -13.74
N LEU A 157 -5.25 -18.00 -13.14
CA LEU A 157 -4.53 -18.38 -11.93
C LEU A 157 -3.03 -18.56 -12.19
N SER A 158 -2.68 -19.10 -13.35
CA SER A 158 -1.29 -19.26 -13.80
C SER A 158 -0.63 -17.92 -14.05
N ASP A 159 -1.34 -16.98 -14.68
CA ASP A 159 -0.90 -15.61 -14.91
C ASP A 159 -0.75 -14.85 -13.58
N ALA A 160 -1.70 -14.99 -12.65
CA ALA A 160 -1.61 -14.41 -11.32
C ALA A 160 -0.40 -14.94 -10.54
N ALA A 161 -0.13 -16.25 -10.62
CA ALA A 161 1.06 -16.84 -10.01
C ALA A 161 2.37 -16.30 -10.62
N ALA A 162 2.42 -16.18 -11.95
CA ALA A 162 3.58 -15.61 -12.65
C ALA A 162 3.79 -14.13 -12.32
N PHE A 163 2.71 -13.35 -12.31
CA PHE A 163 2.72 -11.95 -11.92
C PHE A 163 3.15 -11.76 -10.46
N GLY A 164 2.68 -12.62 -9.54
CA GLY A 164 3.13 -12.63 -8.15
C GLY A 164 4.65 -12.80 -8.03
N ARG A 165 5.26 -13.72 -8.80
CA ARG A 165 6.74 -13.88 -8.84
C ARG A 165 7.45 -12.63 -9.34
N ALA A 166 6.92 -12.02 -10.40
CA ALA A 166 7.48 -10.80 -10.96
C ALA A 166 7.38 -9.62 -9.97
N MET A 167 6.23 -9.47 -9.30
CA MET A 167 5.99 -8.47 -8.26
C MET A 167 6.94 -8.64 -7.08
N GLU A 168 7.16 -9.88 -6.60
CA GLU A 168 8.12 -10.16 -5.53
C GLU A 168 9.53 -9.66 -5.88
N GLN A 169 9.98 -9.91 -7.13
CA GLN A 169 11.30 -9.49 -7.59
C GLN A 169 11.41 -7.97 -7.76
N ASP A 170 10.46 -7.36 -8.47
CA ASP A 170 10.44 -5.92 -8.76
C ASP A 170 10.31 -5.11 -7.47
N THR A 171 9.35 -5.46 -6.62
CA THR A 171 9.11 -4.74 -5.36
C THR A 171 10.28 -4.86 -4.41
N ARG A 172 10.96 -6.01 -4.36
CA ARG A 172 12.19 -6.16 -3.56
C ARG A 172 13.29 -5.21 -4.04
N GLN A 173 13.46 -5.06 -5.36
CA GLN A 173 14.44 -4.13 -5.93
C GLN A 173 14.06 -2.67 -5.64
N GLN A 174 12.79 -2.31 -5.81
CA GLN A 174 12.30 -0.96 -5.53
C GLN A 174 12.41 -0.61 -4.04
N ALA A 175 12.02 -1.52 -3.15
CA ALA A 175 12.17 -1.37 -1.70
C ALA A 175 13.63 -1.15 -1.30
N GLN A 176 14.56 -1.94 -1.87
CA GLN A 176 15.98 -1.77 -1.62
C GLN A 176 16.48 -0.41 -2.13
N ALA A 177 16.08 0.01 -3.33
CA ALA A 177 16.45 1.30 -3.88
C ALA A 177 15.94 2.47 -3.01
N ILE A 178 14.72 2.36 -2.46
CA ILE A 178 14.18 3.35 -1.52
C ILE A 178 14.98 3.36 -0.21
N LEU A 179 15.33 2.19 0.35
CA LEU A 179 16.18 2.11 1.54
C LEU A 179 17.54 2.75 1.30
N ASP A 180 18.15 2.51 0.14
CA ASP A 180 19.43 3.10 -0.23
C ASP A 180 19.35 4.63 -0.35
N LYS A 181 18.27 5.16 -0.99
CA LYS A 181 17.98 6.60 -1.01
C LYS A 181 17.85 7.16 0.42
N LEU A 182 17.07 6.52 1.28
CA LEU A 182 16.85 6.93 2.68
C LEU A 182 18.12 6.83 3.54
N ASN A 183 19.02 5.88 3.25
CA ASN A 183 20.31 5.73 3.93
C ASN A 183 21.33 6.77 3.47
N ALA A 184 21.31 7.15 2.19
CA ALA A 184 22.15 8.21 1.64
C ALA A 184 21.73 9.60 2.14
N MET A 185 20.46 9.78 2.53
CA MET A 185 19.97 11.01 3.12
C MET A 185 20.59 11.27 4.51
N LYS A 186 21.47 12.26 4.59
CA LYS A 186 21.94 12.80 5.86
C LYS A 186 20.87 13.72 6.45
N PRO A 187 20.26 13.39 7.60
CA PRO A 187 19.28 14.27 8.23
C PRO A 187 19.96 15.56 8.70
N GLU A 188 19.46 16.71 8.24
CA GLU A 188 19.93 18.04 8.65
C GLU A 188 19.17 18.56 9.87
N THR A 189 17.98 17.99 10.13
CA THR A 189 17.07 18.41 11.21
C THR A 189 16.54 17.19 11.99
N PRO A 190 16.16 17.36 13.28
CA PRO A 190 15.50 16.29 14.03
C PRO A 190 14.19 15.83 13.38
N ALA A 191 13.44 16.73 12.74
CA ALA A 191 12.22 16.37 12.03
C ALA A 191 12.53 15.43 10.85
N GLN A 192 13.54 15.75 10.03
CA GLN A 192 13.97 14.86 8.94
C GLN A 192 14.41 13.50 9.44
N GLN A 193 15.12 13.43 10.56
CA GLN A 193 15.51 12.15 11.15
C GLN A 193 14.28 11.28 11.50
N VAL A 194 13.24 11.89 12.06
CA VAL A 194 11.99 11.18 12.39
C VAL A 194 11.28 10.69 11.12
N PHE A 195 11.11 11.55 10.12
CA PHE A 195 10.44 11.16 8.87
C PHE A 195 11.22 10.10 8.08
N ILE A 196 12.55 10.22 7.98
CA ILE A 196 13.41 9.18 7.37
C ILE A 196 13.24 7.85 8.13
N GLY A 197 13.22 7.88 9.46
CA GLY A 197 12.99 6.68 10.27
C GLY A 197 11.61 6.05 10.05
N ALA A 198 10.58 6.88 9.91
CA ALA A 198 9.22 6.43 9.59
C ALA A 198 9.14 5.80 8.19
N ALA A 199 9.74 6.45 7.18
CA ALA A 199 9.79 5.94 5.81
C ALA A 199 10.51 4.58 5.74
N LYS A 200 11.65 4.42 6.43
CA LYS A 200 12.36 3.13 6.51
C LYS A 200 11.48 2.02 7.07
N LYS A 201 10.77 2.29 8.17
CA LYS A 201 9.82 1.32 8.74
C LYS A 201 8.70 0.96 7.76
N ARG A 202 8.17 1.93 7.01
CA ARG A 202 7.15 1.64 5.97
C ARG A 202 7.70 0.69 4.90
N VAL A 203 8.96 0.88 4.48
CA VAL A 203 9.61 -0.02 3.53
C VAL A 203 9.87 -1.41 4.11
N GLU A 204 10.25 -1.50 5.39
CA GLU A 204 10.37 -2.79 6.10
C GLU A 204 9.02 -3.53 6.14
N PHE A 205 7.91 -2.81 6.37
CA PHE A 205 6.57 -3.41 6.29
C PHE A 205 6.20 -3.88 4.88
N ILE A 206 6.59 -3.15 3.83
CA ILE A 206 6.43 -3.60 2.44
C ILE A 206 7.17 -4.93 2.23
N GLN A 207 8.42 -5.04 2.69
CA GLN A 207 9.19 -6.27 2.57
C GLN A 207 8.54 -7.43 3.35
N PHE A 208 7.98 -7.15 4.52
CA PHE A 208 7.21 -8.13 5.29
C PHE A 208 5.92 -8.56 4.57
N ASP A 209 5.17 -7.63 3.99
CA ASP A 209 3.96 -7.93 3.22
C ASP A 209 4.27 -8.78 1.98
N LEU A 210 5.41 -8.56 1.32
CA LEU A 210 5.88 -9.43 0.24
C LEU A 210 6.11 -10.87 0.72
N MET A 211 6.85 -11.04 1.82
CA MET A 211 7.21 -12.35 2.37
C MET A 211 6.01 -13.13 2.93
N THR A 212 4.95 -12.43 3.32
CA THR A 212 3.78 -13.06 3.97
C THR A 212 2.59 -13.09 3.03
N LYS A 213 2.04 -11.94 2.66
CA LYS A 213 0.77 -11.86 1.92
C LYS A 213 0.93 -12.19 0.45
N VAL A 214 1.92 -11.59 -0.24
CA VAL A 214 2.10 -11.81 -1.68
C VAL A 214 2.54 -13.25 -1.94
N GLN A 215 3.51 -13.76 -1.17
CA GLN A 215 3.95 -15.15 -1.28
C GLN A 215 2.84 -16.15 -0.99
N ASP A 216 2.04 -15.94 0.06
CA ASP A 216 0.91 -16.83 0.37
C ASP A 216 -0.15 -16.80 -0.74
N THR A 217 -0.54 -15.59 -1.20
CA THR A 217 -1.53 -15.43 -2.27
C THR A 217 -1.06 -16.07 -3.58
N ARG A 218 0.22 -15.90 -3.94
CA ARG A 218 0.83 -16.59 -5.07
C ARG A 218 0.77 -18.11 -4.91
N ALA A 219 1.16 -18.63 -3.75
CA ALA A 219 1.17 -20.08 -3.49
C ALA A 219 -0.25 -20.66 -3.55
N ARG A 220 -1.25 -19.92 -3.06
CA ARG A 220 -2.66 -20.28 -3.19
C ARG A 220 -3.12 -20.28 -4.65
N ALA A 221 -2.74 -19.28 -5.44
CA ALA A 221 -3.03 -19.27 -6.88
C ALA A 221 -2.41 -20.48 -7.61
N GLU A 222 -1.15 -20.82 -7.31
CA GLU A 222 -0.48 -22.01 -7.85
C GLU A 222 -1.18 -23.32 -7.45
N SER A 223 -1.65 -23.40 -6.20
CA SER A 223 -2.40 -24.56 -5.71
C SER A 223 -3.75 -24.68 -6.41
N SER A 224 -4.50 -23.59 -6.52
CA SER A 224 -5.79 -23.56 -7.22
C SER A 224 -5.63 -23.91 -8.69
N ALA A 225 -4.59 -23.41 -9.36
CA ALA A 225 -4.29 -23.76 -10.75
C ALA A 225 -4.12 -25.27 -10.93
N LYS A 226 -3.37 -25.94 -10.03
CA LYS A 226 -3.20 -27.40 -10.06
C LYS A 226 -4.52 -28.17 -9.87
N VAL A 227 -5.41 -27.66 -9.02
CA VAL A 227 -6.74 -28.27 -8.82
C VAL A 227 -7.57 -28.15 -10.10
N ILE A 228 -7.64 -26.95 -10.69
CA ILE A 228 -8.39 -26.74 -11.94
C ILE A 228 -7.80 -27.57 -13.10
N ASP A 229 -6.48 -27.68 -13.19
CA ASP A 229 -5.80 -28.50 -14.21
C ASP A 229 -6.18 -29.99 -14.09
N ALA A 230 -6.23 -30.52 -12.86
CA ALA A 230 -6.70 -31.88 -12.61
C ALA A 230 -8.18 -32.07 -13.00
N LEU A 231 -9.05 -31.11 -12.65
CA LEU A 231 -10.47 -31.14 -13.03
C LEU A 231 -10.66 -31.09 -14.55
N LEU A 232 -9.88 -30.27 -15.25
CA LEU A 232 -9.89 -30.21 -16.71
C LEU A 232 -9.45 -31.53 -17.35
N ALA A 233 -8.42 -32.16 -16.80
CA ALA A 233 -7.96 -33.46 -17.28
C ALA A 233 -9.05 -34.53 -17.15
N ASP A 234 -9.79 -34.54 -16.04
CA ASP A 234 -10.92 -35.46 -15.82
C ASP A 234 -12.08 -35.17 -16.78
N VAL A 235 -12.46 -33.90 -16.96
CA VAL A 235 -13.57 -33.51 -17.85
C VAL A 235 -13.27 -33.81 -19.31
N ARG A 236 -12.02 -33.66 -19.75
CA ARG A 236 -11.58 -33.99 -21.13
C ARG A 236 -11.69 -35.48 -21.45
N GLN A 237 -11.79 -36.34 -20.43
CA GLN A 237 -11.99 -37.78 -20.60
C GLN A 237 -13.48 -38.17 -20.65
N ILE A 238 -14.41 -37.25 -20.38
CA ILE A 238 -15.84 -37.50 -20.43
C ILE A 238 -16.30 -37.50 -21.88
N ASP A 239 -16.95 -38.60 -22.29
CA ASP A 239 -17.48 -38.75 -23.64
C ASP A 239 -18.63 -37.78 -23.93
N ARG A 240 -18.61 -37.21 -25.13
CA ARG A 240 -19.72 -36.40 -25.67
C ARG A 240 -20.81 -37.31 -26.20
N ILE A 241 -22.04 -37.07 -25.78
CA ILE A 241 -23.19 -37.94 -26.12
C ILE A 241 -23.76 -37.56 -27.48
N GLY A 242 -23.91 -36.25 -27.76
CA GLY A 242 -24.49 -35.75 -29.01
C GLY A 242 -23.55 -35.80 -30.21
N ARG A 243 -22.31 -36.26 -30.04
CA ARG A 243 -21.30 -36.43 -31.10
C ARG A 243 -21.07 -37.90 -31.50
N ARG A 244 -21.86 -38.83 -30.95
CA ARG A 244 -21.89 -40.26 -31.34
C ARG A 244 -23.00 -40.49 -32.36
#